data_AF-A0A955SDV1-F1
#
_entry.id   AF-A0A955SDV1-F1
#
_cell.length_a   1.000
_cell.length_b   1.000
_cell.length_c   1.000
_cell.angle_alpha   90.00
_cell.angle_beta   90.00
_cell.angle_gamma   90.00
#
_symmetry.space_group_name_H-M   'P 1'
#
loop_
_entity.id
_entity.type
_entity.pdbx_description
1 polymer ?
#
loop_
_entity_poly.entity_id
_entity_poly.type
_entity_poly.pdbx_seq_one_letter_code
_entity_poly.pdbx_strand_id
1 'polypeptide(L)'
;MNPSALFTHRLFGVFIGIVCLAAPLLSEPEDEFQFSFNHLEPGSMPPNILIGETNGSGELAYWQVVEMEDAPSGARAFGVTESRNLGEIFNLAFVQHSYFLNVELSVKIKALSGVESQGGGILCRSHDPQNYYVAY
;
A
#
# COMPACT_ATOMS: atom_id res chain seq x y z
N MET A 1 25.62 -59.01 50.05
CA MET A 1 24.21 -59.14 49.61
C MET A 1 23.63 -57.73 49.51
N ASN A 2 23.32 -57.28 48.30
CA ASN A 2 22.43 -56.14 48.02
C ASN A 2 20.98 -56.71 48.00
N PRO A 3 19.87 -55.95 48.20
CA PRO A 3 19.53 -54.84 47.31
C PRO A 3 18.77 -53.63 47.94
N SER A 4 18.92 -52.46 47.29
CA SER A 4 17.88 -51.46 46.88
C SER A 4 16.82 -50.97 47.89
N ALA A 5 16.32 -49.73 47.88
CA ALA A 5 16.53 -48.46 47.18
C ALA A 5 15.55 -47.46 47.85
N LEU A 6 15.76 -46.13 47.71
CA LEU A 6 14.73 -45.20 47.24
C LEU A 6 15.30 -43.78 47.05
N PHE A 7 15.10 -43.32 45.82
CA PHE A 7 15.43 -42.05 45.19
C PHE A 7 14.94 -40.80 45.94
N THR A 8 15.70 -39.70 45.84
CA THR A 8 15.10 -38.36 45.68
C THR A 8 15.99 -37.50 44.78
N HIS A 9 15.38 -36.96 43.71
CA HIS A 9 16.01 -36.12 42.69
C HIS A 9 16.28 -34.70 43.23
N ARG A 10 17.26 -33.98 42.66
CA ARG A 10 17.01 -32.77 41.85
C ARG A 10 18.28 -32.02 41.40
N LEU A 11 18.43 -32.00 40.07
CA LEU A 11 18.76 -30.89 39.15
C LEU A 11 20.12 -30.17 39.25
N PHE A 12 20.98 -30.51 38.28
CA PHE A 12 21.98 -29.62 37.68
C PHE A 12 21.28 -28.48 36.93
N GLY A 13 21.66 -27.24 37.22
CA GLY A 13 21.31 -26.07 36.40
C GLY A 13 22.56 -25.50 35.75
N VAL A 14 22.76 -25.76 34.45
CA VAL A 14 23.74 -25.07 33.61
C VAL A 14 23.09 -23.80 33.08
N PHE A 15 23.57 -22.63 33.48
CA PHE A 15 23.20 -21.37 32.84
C PHE A 15 24.00 -21.24 31.54
N ILE A 16 23.37 -21.55 30.40
CA ILE A 16 23.83 -21.05 29.10
C ILE A 16 23.37 -19.60 29.02
N GLY A 17 24.28 -18.67 29.31
CA GLY A 17 24.08 -17.26 28.99
C GLY A 17 24.07 -17.09 27.48
N ILE A 18 22.89 -17.01 26.88
CA ILE A 18 22.73 -16.49 25.52
C ILE A 18 22.98 -14.99 25.62
N VAL A 19 24.20 -14.57 25.30
CA VAL A 19 24.45 -13.19 24.90
C VAL A 19 23.81 -13.03 23.52
N CYS A 20 22.56 -12.57 23.49
CA CYS A 20 22.02 -11.96 22.28
C CYS A 20 22.80 -10.67 22.05
N LEU A 21 23.86 -10.75 21.25
CA LEU A 21 24.30 -9.60 20.47
C LEU A 21 23.09 -9.23 19.58
N ALA A 22 22.30 -8.27 20.04
CA ALA A 22 21.47 -7.51 19.13
C ALA A 22 22.46 -6.81 18.19
N ALA A 23 22.73 -7.45 17.05
CA ALA A 23 23.22 -6.69 15.92
C ALA A 23 22.22 -5.54 15.74
N PRO A 24 22.68 -4.28 15.59
CA PRO A 24 21.78 -3.26 15.07
C PRO A 24 21.22 -3.87 13.79
N LEU A 25 19.90 -4.04 13.74
CA LEU A 25 19.21 -4.42 12.53
C LEU A 25 19.59 -3.31 11.55
N LEU A 26 20.57 -3.58 10.69
CA LEU A 26 21.02 -2.63 9.70
C LEU A 26 19.81 -2.50 8.79
N SER A 27 19.02 -1.44 8.97
CA SER A 27 17.96 -1.09 8.02
C SER A 27 18.67 -0.94 6.68
N GLU A 28 18.48 -1.90 5.78
CA GLU A 28 18.93 -1.72 4.41
C GLU A 28 18.24 -0.45 3.89
N PRO A 29 18.93 0.38 3.08
CA PRO A 29 18.30 1.55 2.50
C PRO A 29 17.06 1.09 1.74
N GLU A 30 15.89 1.43 2.28
CA GLU A 30 14.62 1.16 1.60
C GLU A 30 14.57 2.10 0.40
N ASP A 31 14.47 1.53 -0.81
CA ASP A 31 14.23 2.32 -2.01
C ASP A 31 12.89 3.05 -1.86
N GLU A 32 12.94 4.33 -1.48
CA GLU A 32 11.76 5.16 -1.32
C GLU A 32 11.32 5.67 -2.69
N PHE A 33 10.18 5.19 -3.16
CA PHE A 33 9.52 5.70 -4.35
C PHE A 33 8.39 6.65 -3.94
N GLN A 34 8.60 7.96 -4.10
CA GLN A 34 7.58 8.96 -3.85
C GLN A 34 6.94 9.44 -5.16
N PHE A 35 5.62 9.30 -5.25
CA PHE A 35 4.82 9.85 -6.35
C PHE A 35 4.08 11.12 -5.87
N SER A 36 4.56 12.29 -6.30
CA SER A 36 4.01 13.61 -5.92
C SER A 36 3.42 14.33 -7.11
N PHE A 37 2.41 15.17 -6.89
CA PHE A 37 1.72 15.93 -7.94
C PHE A 37 2.06 17.42 -7.95
N ASN A 38 2.83 17.92 -6.97
CA ASN A 38 3.06 19.36 -6.80
C ASN A 38 3.83 20.03 -7.93
N HIS A 39 4.55 19.24 -8.73
CA HIS A 39 5.31 19.71 -9.88
C HIS A 39 4.54 19.61 -11.19
N LEU A 40 3.28 19.17 -11.15
CA LEU A 40 2.42 18.99 -12.30
C LEU A 40 1.36 20.09 -12.36
N GLU A 41 1.00 20.47 -13.58
CA GLU A 41 -0.01 21.49 -13.83
C GLU A 41 -1.43 20.94 -13.57
N PRO A 42 -2.35 21.73 -13.01
CA PRO A 42 -3.76 21.38 -12.97
C PRO A 42 -4.30 21.07 -14.36
N GLY A 43 -5.18 20.07 -14.46
CA GLY A 43 -5.72 19.57 -15.71
C GLY A 43 -4.81 18.58 -16.45
N SER A 44 -3.57 18.37 -15.98
CA SER A 44 -2.65 17.41 -16.60
C SER A 44 -2.91 15.97 -16.16
N MET A 45 -2.55 15.02 -17.03
CA MET A 45 -2.41 13.61 -16.67
C MET A 45 -0.93 13.36 -16.31
N PRO A 46 -0.62 12.83 -15.12
CA PRO A 46 0.76 12.44 -14.80
C PRO A 46 1.29 11.40 -15.80
N PRO A 47 2.58 11.47 -16.16
CA PRO A 47 3.18 10.45 -17.02
C PRO A 47 3.15 9.08 -16.32
N ASN A 48 3.15 8.01 -17.12
CA ASN A 48 3.17 6.62 -16.63
C ASN A 48 1.96 6.23 -15.76
N ILE A 49 0.82 6.91 -15.94
CA ILE A 49 -0.46 6.49 -15.36
C ILE A 49 -1.32 5.86 -16.46
N LEU A 50 -1.80 4.64 -16.21
CA LEU A 50 -2.79 3.97 -17.03
C LEU A 50 -4.15 4.01 -16.33
N ILE A 51 -5.17 4.51 -17.02
CA ILE A 51 -6.54 4.55 -16.51
C ILE A 51 -7.27 3.27 -16.88
N GLY A 52 -8.05 2.74 -15.93
CA GLY A 52 -8.87 1.56 -16.13
C GLY A 52 -10.13 1.59 -15.25
N GLU A 53 -10.87 0.49 -15.30
CA GLU A 53 -12.05 0.26 -14.47
C GLU A 53 -12.25 -1.23 -14.18
N THR A 54 -12.99 -1.54 -13.13
CA THR A 54 -13.33 -2.92 -12.77
C THR A 54 -14.64 -3.34 -13.43
N ASN A 55 -14.66 -4.46 -14.17
CA ASN A 55 -15.88 -5.04 -14.74
C ASN A 55 -16.75 -4.08 -15.59
N GLY A 56 -16.18 -2.97 -16.07
CA GLY A 56 -16.90 -1.97 -16.86
C GLY A 56 -16.89 -2.26 -18.36
N SER A 57 -17.60 -1.41 -19.11
CA SER A 57 -17.78 -1.53 -20.57
C SER A 57 -16.81 -0.70 -21.42
N GLY A 58 -15.82 -0.08 -20.79
CA GLY A 58 -14.85 0.84 -21.38
C GLY A 58 -15.19 2.33 -21.23
N GLU A 59 -16.15 2.69 -20.38
CA GLU A 59 -16.51 4.09 -20.10
C GLU A 59 -15.61 4.69 -19.01
N LEU A 60 -14.31 4.78 -19.32
CA LEU A 60 -13.29 5.21 -18.38
C LEU A 60 -13.60 6.60 -17.77
N ALA A 61 -13.40 6.71 -16.46
CA ALA A 61 -13.41 7.99 -15.76
C ALA A 61 -12.35 8.96 -16.30
N TYR A 62 -12.64 10.25 -16.18
CA TYR A 62 -11.68 11.31 -16.44
C TYR A 62 -10.89 11.62 -15.17
N TRP A 63 -9.56 11.53 -15.28
CA TRP A 63 -8.63 11.79 -14.19
C TRP A 63 -7.70 12.93 -14.56
N GLN A 64 -7.40 13.80 -13.60
CA GLN A 64 -6.45 14.89 -13.79
C GLN A 64 -5.85 15.34 -12.46
N VAL A 65 -4.73 16.05 -12.55
CA VAL A 65 -4.21 16.83 -11.43
C VAL A 65 -5.17 17.99 -11.17
N VAL A 66 -5.52 18.21 -9.90
CA VAL A 66 -6.41 19.28 -9.45
C VAL A 66 -5.74 20.12 -8.37
N GLU A 67 -6.19 21.36 -8.24
CA GLU A 67 -5.82 22.19 -7.10
C GLU A 67 -6.50 21.67 -5.84
N MET A 68 -5.76 21.57 -4.73
CA MET A 68 -6.27 21.08 -3.45
C MET A 68 -5.51 21.76 -2.31
N GLU A 69 -5.90 22.99 -1.96
CA GLU A 69 -5.16 23.84 -1.02
C GLU A 69 -4.99 23.21 0.38
N ASP A 70 -5.94 22.38 0.81
CA ASP A 70 -5.92 21.72 2.10
C ASP A 70 -5.25 20.33 2.07
N ALA A 71 -4.64 19.93 0.95
CA ALA A 71 -3.90 18.69 0.89
C ALA A 71 -2.59 18.81 1.70
N PRO A 72 -2.35 17.92 2.69
CA PRO A 72 -1.18 17.99 3.56
C PRO A 72 0.14 17.66 2.82
N SER A 73 0.07 17.14 1.59
CA SER A 73 1.23 16.91 0.73
C SER A 73 1.60 18.10 -0.15
N GLY A 74 0.82 19.19 -0.16
CA GLY A 74 0.96 20.35 -1.04
C GLY A 74 -0.32 20.62 -1.85
N ALA A 75 -0.42 21.78 -2.50
CA ALA A 75 -1.65 22.32 -3.09
C ALA A 75 -2.13 21.61 -4.40
N ARG A 76 -1.70 20.36 -4.61
CA ARG A 76 -2.05 19.54 -5.78
C ARG A 76 -2.42 18.13 -5.35
N ALA A 77 -3.47 17.59 -5.98
CA ALA A 77 -3.89 16.20 -5.84
C ALA A 77 -4.16 15.62 -7.24
N PHE A 78 -4.23 14.29 -7.34
CA PHE A 78 -4.66 13.60 -8.56
C PHE A 78 -5.92 12.81 -8.24
N GLY A 79 -6.95 12.95 -9.08
CA GLY A 79 -8.23 12.32 -8.79
C GLY A 79 -9.19 12.29 -9.97
N VAL A 80 -10.26 11.52 -9.79
CA VAL A 80 -11.41 11.49 -10.70
C VAL A 80 -12.10 12.84 -10.66
N THR A 81 -12.38 13.38 -11.85
CA THR A 81 -13.12 14.64 -12.00
C THR A 81 -14.43 14.45 -12.75
N GLU A 82 -14.53 13.41 -13.57
CA GLU A 82 -15.79 12.97 -14.18
C GLU A 82 -15.83 11.43 -14.23
N SER A 83 -17.01 10.85 -14.00
CA SER A 83 -17.24 9.41 -14.14
C SER A 83 -18.72 9.13 -14.38
N ARG A 84 -19.01 8.11 -15.19
CA ARG A 84 -20.35 7.56 -15.39
C ARG A 84 -20.52 6.17 -14.77
N ASN A 85 -19.46 5.68 -14.11
CA ASN A 85 -19.46 4.37 -13.48
C ASN A 85 -20.36 4.37 -12.24
N LEU A 86 -21.11 3.30 -12.07
CA LEU A 86 -22.11 3.12 -11.02
C LEU A 86 -22.00 1.71 -10.42
N GLY A 87 -22.53 1.51 -9.22
CA GLY A 87 -22.56 0.21 -8.57
C GLY A 87 -21.18 -0.34 -8.27
N GLU A 88 -20.90 -1.55 -8.76
CA GLU A 88 -19.65 -2.30 -8.48
C GLU A 88 -18.51 -2.01 -9.49
N ILE A 89 -18.61 -0.91 -10.24
CA ILE A 89 -17.56 -0.46 -11.18
C ILE A 89 -16.70 0.61 -10.50
N PHE A 90 -15.46 0.25 -10.18
CA PHE A 90 -14.47 1.15 -9.60
C PHE A 90 -13.58 1.76 -10.68
N ASN A 91 -13.31 3.06 -10.54
CA ASN A 91 -12.35 3.77 -11.37
C ASN A 91 -10.92 3.49 -10.87
N LEU A 92 -10.01 3.13 -11.78
CA LEU A 92 -8.65 2.72 -11.45
C LEU A 92 -7.62 3.62 -12.13
N ALA A 93 -6.50 3.86 -11.43
CA ALA A 93 -5.32 4.50 -11.97
C ALA A 93 -4.08 3.68 -11.56
N PHE A 94 -3.35 3.16 -12.54
CA PHE A 94 -2.19 2.31 -12.33
C PHE A 94 -0.91 3.10 -12.57
N VAL A 95 -0.02 3.12 -11.58
CA VAL A 95 1.36 3.58 -11.76
C VAL A 95 2.11 2.52 -12.55
N GLN A 96 2.57 2.87 -13.75
CA GLN A 96 3.35 1.99 -14.60
C GLN A 96 4.82 2.00 -14.18
N HIS A 97 5.53 0.91 -14.51
CA HIS A 97 6.95 0.73 -14.24
C HIS A 97 7.33 0.67 -12.75
N SER A 98 6.37 0.42 -11.85
CA SER A 98 6.59 0.20 -10.42
C SER A 98 6.65 -1.30 -10.11
N TYR A 99 7.85 -1.89 -10.15
CA TYR A 99 8.07 -3.32 -9.90
C TYR A 99 8.79 -3.54 -8.57
N PHE A 100 8.05 -4.00 -7.57
CA PHE A 100 8.57 -4.21 -6.22
C PHE A 100 8.11 -5.56 -5.66
N LEU A 101 9.00 -6.26 -4.94
CA LEU A 101 8.68 -7.56 -4.33
C LEU A 101 7.91 -7.39 -3.01
N ASN A 102 8.45 -6.55 -2.13
CA ASN A 102 7.89 -6.17 -0.85
C ASN A 102 7.77 -4.66 -0.83
N VAL A 103 6.62 -4.15 -0.38
CA VAL A 103 6.34 -2.71 -0.33
C VAL A 103 5.61 -2.38 0.95
N GLU A 104 5.97 -1.25 1.52
CA GLU A 104 5.10 -0.49 2.40
C GLU A 104 4.53 0.66 1.58
N LEU A 105 3.20 0.79 1.53
CA LEU A 105 2.52 1.80 0.73
C LEU A 105 1.73 2.71 1.65
N SER A 106 1.88 4.01 1.45
CA SER A 106 1.13 5.05 2.15
C SER A 106 0.53 6.01 1.14
N VAL A 107 -0.76 6.31 1.30
CA VAL A 107 -1.49 7.27 0.47
C VAL A 107 -2.27 8.22 1.35
N LYS A 108 -2.55 9.41 0.84
CA LYS A 108 -3.49 10.36 1.44
C LYS A 108 -4.69 10.48 0.53
N ILE A 109 -5.85 10.05 1.02
CA ILE A 109 -7.10 10.06 0.24
C ILE A 109 -8.07 11.03 0.90
N LYS A 110 -8.71 11.85 0.07
CA LYS A 110 -9.80 12.74 0.46
C LYS A 110 -10.99 12.44 -0.43
N ALA A 111 -12.10 12.00 0.16
CA ALA A 111 -13.36 11.92 -0.55
C ALA A 111 -13.95 13.33 -0.72
N LEU A 112 -14.26 13.70 -1.96
CA LEU A 112 -14.87 14.98 -2.30
C LEU A 112 -16.36 14.84 -2.60
N SER A 113 -16.72 13.77 -3.31
CA SER A 113 -18.07 13.48 -3.77
C SER A 113 -18.27 11.97 -3.91
N GLY A 114 -19.52 11.56 -4.10
CA GLY A 114 -19.89 10.16 -4.23
C GLY A 114 -21.20 9.91 -3.47
N VAL A 115 -22.05 9.05 -4.01
CA VAL A 115 -23.32 8.68 -3.34
C VAL A 115 -23.17 7.30 -2.72
N GLU A 116 -22.67 6.34 -3.48
CA GLU A 116 -22.52 4.94 -3.05
C GLU A 116 -21.16 4.70 -2.38
N SER A 117 -20.07 5.12 -3.04
CA SER A 117 -18.71 5.02 -2.54
C SER A 117 -18.12 6.42 -2.35
N GLN A 118 -17.78 6.76 -1.11
CA GLN A 118 -17.14 8.01 -0.73
C GLN A 118 -15.73 7.76 -0.19
N GLY A 119 -14.95 7.01 -0.96
CA GLY A 119 -13.61 6.61 -0.55
C GLY A 119 -12.80 6.08 -1.72
N GLY A 120 -11.60 5.65 -1.41
CA GLY A 120 -10.69 4.99 -2.33
C GLY A 120 -9.73 4.11 -1.55
N GLY A 121 -8.85 3.43 -2.25
CA GLY A 121 -7.85 2.57 -1.63
C GLY A 121 -6.64 2.40 -2.53
N ILE A 122 -5.70 1.59 -2.06
CA ILE A 122 -4.50 1.25 -2.82
C ILE A 122 -4.73 -0.09 -3.51
N LEU A 123 -4.39 -0.12 -4.79
CA LEU A 123 -4.20 -1.36 -5.55
C LEU A 123 -2.74 -1.75 -5.42
N CYS A 124 -2.45 -2.95 -4.92
CA CYS A 124 -1.08 -3.47 -4.83
C CYS A 124 -0.96 -4.82 -5.52
N ARG A 125 0.27 -5.13 -5.97
CA ARG A 125 0.58 -6.35 -6.72
C ARG A 125 -0.40 -6.60 -7.89
N SER A 126 -0.76 -5.52 -8.59
CA SER A 126 -1.61 -5.56 -9.75
C SER A 126 -0.83 -6.05 -10.96
N HIS A 127 -1.31 -7.11 -11.59
CA HIS A 127 -0.83 -7.54 -12.90
C HIS A 127 -1.60 -6.81 -14.02
N ASP A 128 -2.92 -6.66 -13.85
CA ASP A 128 -3.82 -6.00 -14.78
C ASP A 128 -5.11 -5.55 -14.04
N PRO A 129 -6.03 -4.82 -14.70
CA PRO A 129 -7.27 -4.34 -14.07
C PRO A 129 -8.27 -5.42 -13.66
N GLN A 130 -7.95 -6.70 -13.82
CA GLN A 130 -8.74 -7.83 -13.33
C GLN A 130 -7.98 -8.68 -12.28
N ASN A 131 -6.67 -8.47 -12.10
CA ASN A 131 -5.80 -9.26 -11.23
C ASN A 131 -4.97 -8.35 -10.32
N TYR A 132 -5.50 -8.06 -9.13
CA TYR A 132 -4.85 -7.18 -8.15
C TYR A 132 -5.31 -7.50 -6.71
N TYR A 133 -4.53 -7.05 -5.73
CA TYR A 133 -4.95 -7.00 -4.33
C TYR A 133 -5.40 -5.58 -3.97
N VAL A 134 -6.41 -5.47 -3.12
CA VAL A 134 -6.92 -4.19 -2.61
C VAL A 134 -6.64 -4.09 -1.12
N ALA A 135 -6.13 -2.93 -0.69
CA ALA A 135 -6.07 -2.51 0.71
C ALA A 135 -6.83 -1.18 0.86
N TYR A 136 -7.68 -1.12 1.90
CA TYR A 136 -8.54 0.03 2.21
C TYR A 136 -8.04 0.72 3.48
#